data_AF-A0A7X8MED4-F1
#
_entry.id   AF-A0A7X8MED4-F1
#
_cell.length_a   1.000
_cell.length_b   1.000
_cell.length_c   1.000
_cell.angle_alpha   90.00
_cell.angle_beta   90.00
_cell.angle_gamma   90.00
#
_symmetry.space_group_name_H-M   'P 1'
#
loop_
_entity.id
_entity.type
_entity.pdbx_description
1 polymer ?
#
loop_
_entity_poly.entity_id
_entity_poly.type
_entity_poly.pdbx_seq_one_letter_code
_entity_poly.pdbx_strand_id
1 'polypeptide(L)'
;MKKQISILYFLWIVISIIFLVMLTYKFFPVYKDNEFPLFTDITLIIFLPSFFALVWLIVHFINVFIKIQTLKITVAIIFLTIAFIYSLNLMEFSLFFRVLASFIGLVIAFIHYFITELIYKKCLLVKENV
;
A
#
# COMPACT_ATOMS: atom_id res chain seq x y z
N MET A 1 21.56 3.93 18.23
CA MET A 1 22.02 3.41 16.92
C MET A 1 21.45 4.26 15.79
N LYS A 2 22.25 5.11 15.12
CA LYS A 2 21.81 5.78 13.89
C LYS A 2 21.71 4.72 12.78
N LYS A 3 20.49 4.44 12.29
CA LYS A 3 20.29 3.65 11.07
C LYS A 3 20.68 4.57 9.91
N GLN A 4 21.86 4.37 9.32
CA GLN A 4 22.16 5.02 8.05
C GLN A 4 21.22 4.42 7.01
N ILE A 5 20.45 5.29 6.38
CA ILE A 5 19.50 4.92 5.32
C ILE A 5 20.33 4.79 4.05
N SER A 6 20.32 3.60 3.43
CA SER A 6 20.94 3.43 2.11
C SER A 6 20.26 4.35 1.11
N ILE A 7 21.05 4.98 0.24
CA ILE A 7 20.56 5.85 -0.85
C ILE A 7 19.53 5.10 -1.72
N LEU A 8 19.73 3.80 -1.97
CA LEU A 8 18.81 2.98 -2.75
C LEU A 8 17.44 2.86 -2.06
N TYR A 9 17.41 2.54 -0.77
CA TYR A 9 16.16 2.43 -0.01
C TYR A 9 15.46 3.78 0.10
N PHE A 10 16.22 4.86 0.34
CA PHE A 10 15.67 6.21 0.37
C PHE A 10 15.00 6.58 -0.96
N LEU A 11 15.70 6.39 -2.09
CA LEU A 11 15.16 6.68 -3.42
C LEU A 11 13.94 5.81 -3.74
N TRP A 12 13.99 4.51 -3.43
CA TRP A 12 12.86 3.59 -3.61
C TRP A 12 11.60 4.08 -2.89
N ILE A 13 11.75 4.46 -1.61
CA ILE A 13 10.67 4.95 -0.77
C ILE A 13 10.12 6.27 -1.32
N VAL A 14 10.97 7.25 -1.62
CA VAL A 14 10.54 8.57 -2.10
C VAL A 14 9.79 8.45 -3.43
N ILE A 15 10.35 7.69 -4.39
CA ILE A 15 9.72 7.47 -5.69
C ILE A 15 8.39 6.73 -5.52
N SER A 16 8.36 5.69 -4.66
CA SER A 16 7.13 4.95 -4.38
C SER A 16 6.04 5.85 -3.80
N ILE A 17 6.36 6.69 -2.81
CA ILE A 17 5.38 7.59 -2.20
C ILE A 17 4.83 8.57 -3.24
N ILE A 18 5.70 9.27 -3.99
CA ILE A 18 5.27 10.25 -4.99
C ILE A 18 4.36 9.59 -6.03
N PHE A 19 4.81 8.46 -6.58
CA PHE A 19 4.08 7.76 -7.64
C PHE A 19 2.74 7.22 -7.14
N LEU A 20 2.72 6.55 -5.99
CA LEU A 20 1.51 5.96 -5.44
C LEU A 20 0.50 7.02 -5.01
N VAL A 21 0.93 8.11 -4.35
CA VAL A 21 0.05 9.24 -4.01
C VAL A 21 -0.55 9.85 -5.27
N MET A 22 0.26 10.07 -6.31
CA MET A 22 -0.22 10.60 -7.59
C MET A 22 -1.26 9.68 -8.23
N LEU A 23 -1.03 8.36 -8.25
CA LEU A 23 -1.99 7.40 -8.80
C LEU A 23 -3.28 7.35 -7.98
N THR A 24 -3.18 7.26 -6.66
CA THR A 24 -4.35 7.22 -5.77
C THR A 24 -5.18 8.50 -5.87
N TYR A 25 -4.54 9.66 -6.01
CA TYR A 25 -5.25 10.94 -6.20
C TYR A 25 -5.91 11.03 -7.59
N LYS A 26 -5.15 10.72 -8.65
CA LYS A 26 -5.64 10.86 -10.03
C LYS A 26 -6.76 9.89 -10.37
N PHE A 27 -6.71 8.67 -9.84
CA PHE A 27 -7.67 7.60 -10.10
C PHE A 27 -8.64 7.40 -8.95
N PHE A 28 -8.79 8.39 -8.06
CA PHE A 28 -9.75 8.30 -6.96
C PHE A 28 -11.17 8.09 -7.51
N PRO A 29 -11.91 7.07 -7.05
CA PRO A 29 -13.22 6.79 -7.59
C PRO A 29 -14.23 7.88 -7.18
N VAL A 30 -14.74 8.60 -8.17
CA VAL A 30 -15.84 9.56 -8.01
C VAL A 30 -17.03 9.04 -8.81
N TYR A 31 -18.00 8.47 -8.09
CA TYR A 31 -19.25 7.96 -8.66
C TYR A 31 -20.36 9.00 -8.70
N LYS A 32 -20.33 9.96 -7.77
CA LYS A 32 -21.33 11.01 -7.67
C LYS A 32 -21.26 11.95 -8.88
N ASP A 33 -22.43 12.20 -9.49
CA ASP A 33 -22.61 13.11 -10.63
C ASP A 33 -21.72 12.78 -11.83
N ASN A 34 -21.27 11.52 -11.95
CA ASN A 34 -20.37 11.08 -13.00
C ASN A 34 -21.15 10.55 -14.20
N GLU A 35 -20.95 11.19 -15.35
CA GLU A 35 -21.57 10.81 -16.62
C GLU A 35 -21.06 9.46 -17.16
N PHE A 36 -19.88 9.01 -16.73
CA PHE A 36 -19.23 7.79 -17.20
C PHE A 36 -18.78 6.85 -16.06
N PRO A 37 -19.72 6.22 -15.33
CA PRO A 37 -19.40 5.36 -14.19
C PRO A 37 -18.53 4.15 -14.59
N LEU A 38 -18.72 3.60 -15.79
CA LEU A 38 -17.90 2.51 -16.34
C LEU A 38 -16.42 2.87 -16.46
N PHE A 39 -16.09 4.14 -16.74
CA PHE A 39 -14.70 4.57 -16.79
C PHE A 39 -14.07 4.56 -15.40
N THR A 40 -14.82 5.01 -14.39
CA THR A 40 -14.39 4.95 -12.99
C THR A 40 -14.11 3.51 -12.56
N ASP A 41 -14.95 2.57 -12.99
CA ASP A 41 -14.78 1.15 -12.70
C ASP A 41 -13.46 0.60 -13.28
N ILE A 42 -13.09 1.01 -14.48
CA ILE A 42 -11.81 0.63 -15.10
C ILE A 42 -10.64 1.25 -14.32
N THR A 43 -10.77 2.50 -13.90
CA THR A 43 -9.69 3.17 -13.14
C THR A 43 -9.45 2.56 -11.75
N LEU A 44 -10.43 1.84 -11.18
CA LEU A 44 -10.25 1.11 -9.92
C LEU A 44 -9.13 0.07 -9.98
N ILE A 45 -8.87 -0.50 -11.15
CA ILE A 45 -7.78 -1.47 -11.38
C ILE A 45 -6.42 -0.85 -11.04
N ILE A 46 -6.27 0.46 -11.21
CA ILE A 46 -5.05 1.20 -10.87
C ILE A 46 -5.13 1.76 -9.46
N PHE A 47 -6.30 2.31 -9.08
CA PHE A 47 -6.50 2.92 -7.78
C PHE A 47 -6.32 1.94 -6.62
N LEU A 48 -6.97 0.78 -6.64
CA LEU A 48 -6.99 -0.14 -5.50
C LEU A 48 -5.58 -0.67 -5.16
N PRO A 49 -4.77 -1.19 -6.12
CA PRO A 49 -3.40 -1.56 -5.82
C PRO A 49 -2.56 -0.40 -5.30
N SER A 50 -2.74 0.81 -5.87
CA SER A 50 -1.96 1.98 -5.46
C SER A 50 -2.31 2.41 -4.03
N PHE A 51 -3.59 2.44 -3.71
CA PHE A 51 -4.12 2.76 -2.38
C PHE A 51 -3.61 1.75 -1.33
N PHE A 52 -3.73 0.45 -1.58
CA PHE A 52 -3.23 -0.56 -0.64
C PHE A 52 -1.70 -0.55 -0.53
N ALA A 53 -0.97 -0.21 -1.60
CA ALA A 53 0.49 -0.08 -1.54
C ALA A 53 0.92 1.11 -0.64
N LEU A 54 0.18 2.22 -0.65
CA LEU A 54 0.40 3.31 0.31
C LEU A 54 0.18 2.86 1.76
N VAL A 55 -0.88 2.10 2.02
CA VAL A 55 -1.17 1.56 3.35
C VAL A 55 -0.06 0.60 3.80
N TRP A 56 0.40 -0.26 2.89
CA TRP A 56 1.54 -1.14 3.16
C TRP A 56 2.83 -0.37 3.44
N LEU A 57 3.08 0.75 2.77
CA LEU A 57 4.22 1.63 3.10
C LEU A 57 4.10 2.19 4.52
N ILE A 58 2.93 2.66 4.92
CA ILE A 58 2.67 3.13 6.29
C ILE A 58 2.95 2.00 7.30
N VAL A 59 2.42 0.81 7.05
CA VAL A 59 2.66 -0.39 7.87
C VAL A 59 4.15 -0.71 7.95
N HIS A 60 4.87 -0.67 6.82
CA HIS A 60 6.32 -0.88 6.79
C HIS A 60 7.05 0.12 7.67
N PHE A 61 6.77 1.42 7.56
CA PHE A 61 7.41 2.45 8.39
C PHE A 61 7.17 2.23 9.88
N ILE A 62 5.94 1.90 10.29
CA ILE A 62 5.65 1.61 11.69
C ILE A 62 6.41 0.36 12.15
N ASN A 63 6.42 -0.69 11.34
CA ASN A 63 7.07 -1.97 11.63
C ASN A 63 8.60 -1.87 11.71
N VAL A 64 9.22 -0.86 11.10
CA VAL A 64 10.67 -0.58 11.19
C VAL A 64 11.09 -0.19 12.63
N PHE A 65 10.17 0.38 13.42
CA PHE A 65 10.42 0.79 14.81
C PHE A 65 10.01 -0.25 15.85
N ILE A 66 9.12 -1.17 15.48
CA ILE A 66 8.67 -2.24 16.36
C ILE A 66 9.70 -3.39 16.35
N LYS A 67 10.03 -3.92 17.53
CA LYS A 67 10.90 -5.10 17.68
C LYS A 67 10.13 -6.41 17.78
N ILE A 68 8.92 -6.37 18.36
CA ILE A 68 8.11 -7.54 18.69
C ILE A 68 7.32 -8.00 17.46
N GLN A 69 7.54 -9.24 17.02
CA GLN A 69 6.93 -9.76 15.79
C GLN A 69 5.39 -9.81 15.84
N THR A 70 4.82 -10.23 16.98
CA THR A 70 3.36 -10.27 17.16
C THR A 70 2.75 -8.88 16.99
N LEU A 71 3.37 -7.85 17.59
CA LEU A 71 2.90 -6.48 17.46
C LEU A 71 2.96 -5.97 16.01
N LYS A 72 4.00 -6.33 15.24
CA LYS A 72 4.07 -5.99 13.80
C LYS A 72 2.90 -6.55 13.00
N ILE A 73 2.56 -7.83 13.27
CA ILE A 73 1.45 -8.52 12.61
C ILE A 73 0.13 -7.85 13.01
N THR A 74 -0.07 -7.57 14.30
CA THR A 74 -1.27 -6.88 14.79
C THR A 74 -1.45 -5.51 14.14
N VAL A 75 -0.39 -4.70 14.06
CA VAL A 75 -0.43 -3.40 13.38
C VAL A 75 -0.81 -3.56 11.90
N ALA A 76 -0.19 -4.50 11.19
CA ALA A 76 -0.53 -4.74 9.79
C ALA A 76 -2.01 -5.11 9.62
N ILE A 77 -2.53 -6.03 10.44
CA ILE A 77 -3.94 -6.45 10.40
C ILE A 77 -4.87 -5.26 10.63
N ILE A 78 -4.60 -4.43 11.64
CA ILE A 78 -5.45 -3.27 11.96
C ILE A 78 -5.51 -2.30 10.78
N PHE A 79 -4.36 -1.85 10.27
CA PHE A 79 -4.30 -0.88 9.18
C PHE A 79 -4.91 -1.42 7.89
N LEU A 80 -4.65 -2.69 7.55
CA LEU A 80 -5.21 -3.30 6.36
C LEU A 80 -6.72 -3.53 6.48
N THR A 81 -7.22 -3.89 7.67
CA THR A 81 -8.66 -4.04 7.90
C THR A 81 -9.38 -2.71 7.72
N ILE A 82 -8.85 -1.64 8.32
CA ILE A 82 -9.41 -0.29 8.16
C ILE A 82 -9.40 0.13 6.69
N ALA A 83 -8.27 -0.04 6.00
CA ALA A 83 -8.14 0.28 4.58
C ALA A 83 -9.09 -0.54 3.71
N PHE A 84 -9.25 -1.83 4.01
CA PHE A 84 -10.14 -2.72 3.27
C PHE A 84 -11.61 -2.32 3.46
N ILE A 85 -12.04 -2.05 4.70
CA ILE A 85 -13.39 -1.54 4.96
C ILE A 85 -13.61 -0.21 4.24
N TYR A 86 -12.62 0.68 4.27
CA TYR A 86 -12.68 1.95 3.55
C TYR A 86 -12.83 1.75 2.04
N SER A 87 -12.05 0.86 1.42
CA SER A 87 -12.16 0.59 -0.02
C SER A 87 -13.53 0.02 -0.41
N LEU A 88 -14.17 -0.79 0.43
CA LEU A 88 -15.53 -1.28 0.18
C LEU A 88 -16.57 -0.16 0.15
N ASN A 89 -16.37 0.92 0.92
CA ASN A 89 -17.29 2.04 0.96
C ASN A 89 -17.11 3.03 -0.21
N LEU A 90 -15.99 2.95 -0.94
CA LEU A 90 -15.70 3.81 -2.09
C LEU A 90 -16.33 3.34 -3.41
N MET A 91 -16.74 2.07 -3.48
CA MET A 91 -17.30 1.47 -4.68
C MET A 91 -18.80 1.34 -4.57
N GLU A 92 -19.53 1.39 -5.69
CA GLU A 92 -21.00 1.29 -5.69
C GLU A 92 -21.55 -0.09 -6.12
N PHE A 93 -20.69 -1.06 -6.47
CA PHE A 93 -21.10 -2.40 -6.91
C PHE A 93 -21.82 -3.26 -5.85
N SER A 94 -22.20 -4.48 -6.20
CA SER A 94 -22.62 -5.46 -5.18
C SER A 94 -21.46 -5.78 -4.22
N LEU A 95 -21.78 -6.13 -2.97
CA LEU A 95 -20.77 -6.42 -1.93
C LEU A 95 -19.75 -7.46 -2.40
N PHE A 96 -20.19 -8.50 -3.10
CA PHE A 96 -19.33 -9.55 -3.64
C PHE A 96 -18.23 -8.97 -4.55
N PHE A 97 -18.60 -8.12 -5.51
CA PHE A 97 -17.63 -7.50 -6.43
C PHE A 97 -16.71 -6.51 -5.71
N ARG A 98 -17.21 -5.76 -4.73
CA ARG A 98 -16.37 -4.84 -3.94
C ARG A 98 -15.29 -5.61 -3.15
N VAL A 99 -15.67 -6.73 -2.55
CA VAL A 99 -14.75 -7.61 -1.82
C VAL A 99 -13.72 -8.20 -2.77
N LEU A 100 -14.16 -8.75 -3.90
CA LEU A 100 -13.28 -9.33 -4.90
C LEU A 100 -12.25 -8.30 -5.42
N ALA A 101 -12.71 -7.12 -5.84
CA ALA A 101 -11.84 -6.06 -6.34
C ALA A 101 -10.85 -5.58 -5.27
N SER A 102 -11.33 -5.34 -4.04
CA SER A 102 -10.45 -4.92 -2.93
C SER A 102 -9.40 -5.99 -2.62
N PHE A 103 -9.78 -7.27 -2.64
CA PHE A 103 -8.87 -8.38 -2.40
C PHE A 103 -7.79 -8.49 -3.48
N ILE A 104 -8.18 -8.37 -4.76
CA ILE A 104 -7.22 -8.36 -5.89
C ILE A 104 -6.25 -7.17 -5.73
N GLY A 105 -6.76 -5.98 -5.44
CA GLY A 105 -5.94 -4.80 -5.19
C GLY A 105 -4.94 -5.00 -4.05
N LEU A 106 -5.39 -5.58 -2.94
CA LEU A 106 -4.56 -5.92 -1.78
C LEU A 106 -3.44 -6.91 -2.14
N VAL A 107 -3.76 -7.96 -2.90
CA VAL A 107 -2.78 -8.98 -3.34
C VAL A 107 -1.72 -8.36 -4.25
N ILE A 108 -2.12 -7.53 -5.22
CA ILE A 108 -1.18 -6.84 -6.10
C ILE A 108 -0.29 -5.90 -5.28
N ALA A 109 -0.87 -5.12 -4.36
CA ALA A 109 -0.13 -4.21 -3.50
C ALA A 109 0.86 -4.93 -2.57
N PHE A 110 0.57 -6.17 -2.18
CA PHE A 110 1.48 -6.98 -1.37
C PHE A 110 2.82 -7.24 -2.07
N ILE A 111 2.85 -7.30 -3.40
CA ILE A 111 4.10 -7.42 -4.18
C ILE A 111 5.00 -6.21 -3.92
N HIS A 112 4.44 -4.99 -3.91
CA HIS A 112 5.19 -3.77 -3.60
C HIS A 112 5.74 -3.78 -2.17
N TYR A 113 4.92 -4.22 -1.20
CA TYR A 113 5.37 -4.40 0.19
C TYR A 113 6.54 -5.39 0.29
N PHE A 114 6.43 -6.53 -0.38
CA PHE A 114 7.46 -7.57 -0.37
C PHE A 114 8.80 -7.04 -0.92
N ILE A 115 8.77 -6.33 -2.05
CA ILE A 115 9.96 -5.68 -2.63
C ILE A 115 10.55 -4.67 -1.65
N THR A 116 9.72 -3.85 -1.02
CA THR A 116 10.15 -2.84 -0.04
C THR A 116 10.86 -3.49 1.15
N GLU A 117 10.30 -4.57 1.69
CA GLU A 117 10.90 -5.33 2.80
C GLU A 117 12.23 -5.99 2.40
N LEU A 118 12.33 -6.53 1.18
CA LEU A 118 13.59 -7.09 0.67
C LEU A 118 14.69 -6.03 0.55
N ILE A 119 14.38 -4.86 -0.01
CA ILE A 119 15.33 -3.75 -0.13
C ILE A 119 15.77 -3.30 1.27
N TYR A 120 14.83 -3.15 2.20
CA TYR A 120 15.12 -2.77 3.59
C TYR A 120 16.06 -3.77 4.28
N LYS A 121 15.76 -5.07 4.20
CA LYS A 121 16.61 -6.13 4.79
C LYS A 121 18.01 -6.15 4.19
N LYS A 122 18.13 -6.01 2.86
CA LYS A 122 19.44 -5.94 2.19
C LYS A 122 20.26 -4.76 2.68
N CYS A 123 19.62 -3.61 2.93
CA CYS A 123 20.31 -2.44 3.48
C CYS A 123 20.79 -2.65 4.93
N LEU A 124 20.06 -3.42 5.74
CA LEU A 124 20.51 -3.79 7.08
C LEU A 124 21.71 -4.75 7.05
N LEU A 125 21.70 -5.75 6.17
CA LEU A 125 22.79 -6.73 6.06
C LEU A 125 24.12 -6.11 5.60
N VAL A 126 24.08 -5.15 4.67
CA VAL A 126 25.29 -4.42 4.25
C VAL A 126 25.94 -3.68 5.42
N LYS A 127 25.15 -3.26 6.42
CA LYS A 127 25.67 -2.58 7.61
C LYS A 127 26.35 -3.52 8.60
N GLU A 128 25.97 -4.80 8.68
CA GLU A 128 26.59 -5.74 9.62
C GLU A 128 27.97 -6.23 9.16
N ASN A 129 28.27 -6.07 7.86
CA ASN A 129 29.52 -6.52 7.23
C ASN A 129 30.56 -5.41 7.00
N VAL A 130 30.30 -4.19 7.48
CA VAL A 130 31.20 -3.01 7.41
C VAL A 130 31.46 -2.50 8.82
#